data_AF-A0A1M6U7Y6-F1
#
_entry.id   AF-A0A1M6U7Y6-F1
#
_cell.length_a   1.000
_cell.length_b   1.000
_cell.length_c   1.000
_cell.angle_alpha   90.00
_cell.angle_beta   90.00
_cell.angle_gamma   90.00
#
_symmetry.space_group_name_H-M   'P 1'
#
loop_
_entity.id
_entity.type
_entity.pdbx_description
1 polymer ?
#
loop_
_entity_poly.entity_id
_entity_poly.type
_entity_poly.pdbx_seq_one_letter_code
_entity_poly.pdbx_strand_id
1 'polypeptide(L)'
;MRPSHHDPGAPLLSSDTASDARPSPLTRLNHAPPAAAEAALLACCGSHRWARRVAAHRPYPTVEALLAAADEAAYDLTPGDLAEALAGEATTALTDRGGLTVHTALRAAHAHYEAKFGHAFILALDEHTAADPGAALDQTLASLRERLGHDEDEERVVTAEQLRRICRTRLVRLAGGTARSARCAGPAGAGGPTASDSGGTGPSSEDWHTDHSERAFEPPRSPDRAGSITPGLPRGTDPVSRRYDGRGRWTVPGRA
;
A
#
# COMPACT_ATOMS: atom_id res chain seq x y z
N MET A 1 -59.64 31.82 -50.34
CA MET A 1 -58.36 31.12 -50.53
C MET A 1 -57.25 32.04 -50.03
N ARG A 2 -56.67 31.75 -48.85
CA ARG A 2 -55.62 32.57 -48.22
C ARG A 2 -54.24 32.07 -48.69
N PRO A 3 -53.29 32.95 -49.06
CA PRO A 3 -51.90 32.53 -49.25
C PRO A 3 -51.13 32.56 -47.92
N SER A 4 -50.27 31.54 -47.78
CA SER A 4 -49.51 31.17 -46.60
C SER A 4 -48.48 32.22 -46.17
N HIS A 5 -48.38 32.44 -44.86
CA HIS A 5 -47.31 33.20 -44.23
C HIS A 5 -45.96 32.47 -44.37
N HIS A 6 -44.95 33.21 -44.82
CA HIS A 6 -43.54 32.85 -44.75
C HIS A 6 -43.02 33.19 -43.35
N ASP A 7 -42.55 32.19 -42.62
CA ASP A 7 -41.95 32.34 -41.29
C ASP A 7 -40.41 32.40 -41.44
N PRO A 8 -39.73 33.50 -41.04
CA PRO A 8 -38.29 33.62 -41.22
C PRO A 8 -37.55 33.02 -40.03
N GLY A 9 -36.69 32.05 -40.34
CA GLY A 9 -35.42 31.78 -39.66
C GLY A 9 -35.40 31.86 -38.12
N ALA A 10 -35.81 30.77 -37.47
CA ALA A 10 -35.33 30.51 -36.12
C ALA A 10 -33.81 30.23 -36.17
N PRO A 11 -32.98 30.94 -35.38
CA PRO A 11 -31.57 30.62 -35.31
C PRO A 11 -31.40 29.23 -34.71
N LEU A 12 -30.67 28.38 -35.41
CA LEU A 12 -30.11 27.16 -34.83
C LEU A 12 -29.18 27.62 -33.71
N LEU A 13 -29.70 27.62 -32.48
CA LEU A 13 -28.89 27.61 -31.28
C LEU A 13 -28.05 26.34 -31.40
N SER A 14 -26.83 26.49 -31.89
CA SER A 14 -25.77 25.52 -31.66
C SER A 14 -25.71 25.34 -30.16
N SER A 15 -26.31 24.25 -29.68
CA SER A 15 -26.04 23.72 -28.37
C SER A 15 -24.56 23.35 -28.36
N ASP A 16 -23.71 24.35 -28.10
CA ASP A 16 -22.40 24.13 -27.52
C ASP A 16 -22.69 23.44 -26.20
N THR A 17 -22.80 22.12 -26.26
CA THR A 17 -22.43 21.26 -25.15
C THR A 17 -20.93 21.41 -25.02
N ALA A 18 -20.50 22.58 -24.55
CA ALA A 18 -19.32 22.71 -23.72
C ALA A 18 -19.55 21.73 -22.58
N SER A 19 -19.20 20.47 -22.83
CA SER A 19 -19.06 19.46 -21.82
C SER A 19 -18.30 20.15 -20.70
N ASP A 20 -18.87 20.12 -19.51
CA ASP A 20 -18.19 20.39 -18.25
C ASP A 20 -17.06 19.34 -18.13
N ALA A 21 -16.03 19.54 -18.95
CA ALA A 21 -15.04 18.56 -19.33
C ALA A 21 -14.00 18.57 -18.24
N ARG A 22 -14.38 17.99 -17.10
CA ARG A 22 -13.45 17.78 -16.00
C ARG A 22 -12.21 17.11 -16.58
N PRO A 23 -11.02 17.72 -16.39
CA PRO A 23 -9.78 17.16 -16.93
C PRO A 23 -9.64 15.72 -16.47
N SER A 24 -9.12 14.86 -17.37
CA SER A 24 -8.87 13.46 -17.04
C SER A 24 -8.04 13.37 -15.76
N PRO A 25 -8.13 12.29 -14.97
CA PRO A 25 -7.35 12.17 -13.75
C PRO A 25 -5.84 12.27 -14.00
N LEU A 26 -5.34 11.75 -15.12
CA LEU A 26 -3.95 11.95 -15.55
C LEU A 26 -3.65 13.42 -15.87
N THR A 27 -4.55 14.11 -16.57
CA THR A 27 -4.41 15.56 -16.84
C THR A 27 -4.38 16.35 -15.53
N ARG A 28 -5.23 16.02 -14.55
CA ARG A 28 -5.19 16.62 -13.21
C ARG A 28 -3.86 16.36 -12.53
N LEU A 29 -3.36 15.12 -12.57
CA LEU A 29 -2.05 14.79 -12.01
C LEU A 29 -0.96 15.61 -12.69
N ASN A 30 -0.96 15.76 -14.02
CA ASN A 30 0.05 16.54 -14.74
C ASN A 30 0.06 18.03 -14.38
N HIS A 31 -1.11 18.63 -14.13
CA HIS A 31 -1.24 20.06 -13.82
C HIS A 31 -1.32 20.38 -12.31
N ALA A 32 -1.37 19.37 -11.45
CA ALA A 32 -1.41 19.59 -10.00
C ALA A 32 -0.15 20.31 -9.50
N PRO A 33 -0.29 21.21 -8.49
CA PRO A 33 0.86 21.81 -7.82
C PRO A 33 1.85 20.73 -7.34
N PRO A 34 3.17 21.01 -7.31
CA PRO A 34 4.19 20.01 -6.96
C PRO A 34 3.87 19.23 -5.68
N ALA A 35 3.51 19.92 -4.59
CA ALA A 35 3.17 19.29 -3.31
C ALA A 35 1.91 18.40 -3.38
N ALA A 36 0.89 18.81 -4.13
CA ALA A 36 -0.34 18.05 -4.26
C ALA A 36 -0.12 16.76 -5.07
N ALA A 37 0.74 16.81 -6.08
CA ALA A 37 1.10 15.63 -6.86
C ALA A 37 2.01 14.67 -6.10
N GLU A 38 3.00 15.19 -5.37
CA GLU A 38 3.83 14.38 -4.47
C GLU A 38 2.95 13.68 -3.44
N ALA A 39 1.99 14.38 -2.81
CA ALA A 39 1.06 13.76 -1.86
C ALA A 39 0.19 12.67 -2.49
N ALA A 40 -0.34 12.89 -3.71
CA ALA A 40 -1.12 11.89 -4.42
C ALA A 40 -0.29 10.64 -4.79
N LEU A 41 0.98 10.84 -5.15
CA LEU A 41 1.92 9.77 -5.45
C LEU A 41 2.36 9.04 -4.17
N LEU A 42 2.57 9.75 -3.06
CA LEU A 42 2.92 9.17 -1.77
C LEU A 42 1.80 8.26 -1.23
N ALA A 43 0.54 8.58 -1.53
CA ALA A 43 -0.59 7.70 -1.24
C ALA A 43 -0.59 6.40 -2.09
N CYS A 44 0.15 6.36 -3.20
CA CYS A 44 0.34 5.15 -4.01
C CYS A 44 1.51 4.30 -3.51
N CYS A 45 2.62 4.94 -3.13
CA CYS A 45 3.83 4.33 -2.60
C CYS A 45 4.36 5.20 -1.46
N GLY A 46 4.50 4.64 -0.25
CA GLY A 46 4.92 5.39 0.94
C GLY A 46 6.33 5.97 0.90
N SER A 47 7.10 5.77 -0.16
CA SER A 47 8.44 6.34 -0.30
C SER A 47 8.41 7.79 -0.80
N HIS A 48 9.00 8.70 -0.01
CA HIS A 48 9.14 10.11 -0.38
C HIS A 48 10.08 10.30 -1.58
N ARG A 49 11.20 9.56 -1.63
CA ARG A 49 12.13 9.62 -2.76
C ARG A 49 11.44 9.23 -4.06
N TRP A 50 10.66 8.14 -4.03
CA TRP A 50 9.88 7.69 -5.18
C TRP A 50 8.88 8.76 -5.63
N ALA A 51 8.05 9.26 -4.71
CA ALA A 51 6.98 10.20 -5.02
C ALA A 51 7.52 11.50 -5.63
N ARG A 52 8.62 12.03 -5.07
CA ARG A 52 9.30 13.22 -5.62
C ARG A 52 9.83 13.01 -7.03
N ARG A 53 10.47 11.86 -7.26
CA ARG A 53 11.02 11.54 -8.58
C ARG A 53 9.91 11.45 -9.63
N VAL A 54 8.83 10.72 -9.35
CA VAL A 54 7.70 10.60 -10.28
C VAL A 54 7.02 11.97 -10.48
N ALA A 55 6.83 12.75 -9.41
CA ALA A 55 6.23 14.09 -9.52
C ALA A 55 7.06 15.06 -10.39
N ALA A 56 8.39 14.96 -10.33
CA ALA A 56 9.31 15.82 -11.07
C ALA A 56 9.39 15.53 -12.57
N HIS A 57 8.99 14.34 -13.03
CA HIS A 57 9.03 13.95 -14.46
C HIS A 57 7.72 14.19 -15.20
N ARG A 58 6.71 14.77 -14.53
CA ARG A 58 5.51 15.26 -15.20
C ARG A 58 5.88 16.36 -16.20
N PRO A 59 5.14 16.49 -17.32
CA PRO A 59 3.90 15.79 -17.65
C PRO A 59 4.10 14.42 -18.32
N TYR A 60 3.18 13.49 -18.05
CA TYR A 60 3.11 12.19 -18.72
C TYR A 60 2.07 12.21 -19.85
N PRO A 61 2.42 11.77 -21.07
CA PRO A 61 1.49 11.78 -22.20
C PRO A 61 0.41 10.69 -22.09
N THR A 62 0.69 9.57 -21.44
CA THR A 62 -0.25 8.46 -21.24
C THR A 62 -0.10 7.83 -19.86
N VAL A 63 -1.06 6.98 -19.48
CA VAL A 63 -0.98 6.21 -18.23
C VAL A 63 0.20 5.26 -18.28
N GLU A 64 0.46 4.63 -19.42
CA GLU A 64 1.59 3.72 -19.64
C GLU A 64 2.93 4.42 -19.42
N ALA A 65 3.07 5.68 -19.85
CA ALA A 65 4.27 6.48 -19.61
C ALA A 65 4.46 6.79 -18.11
N LEU A 66 3.37 7.09 -17.39
CA LEU A 66 3.41 7.24 -15.93
C LEU A 66 3.83 5.94 -15.24
N LEU A 67 3.25 4.80 -15.64
CA LEU A 67 3.57 3.50 -15.04
C LEU A 67 5.02 3.08 -15.34
N ALA A 68 5.53 3.35 -16.53
CA ALA A 68 6.93 3.09 -16.86
C ALA A 68 7.87 3.95 -15.99
N ALA A 69 7.60 5.26 -15.84
CA ALA A 69 8.42 6.13 -14.98
C ALA A 69 8.35 5.72 -13.50
N ALA A 70 7.19 5.25 -13.04
CA ALA A 70 7.00 4.71 -11.70
C ALA A 70 7.79 3.41 -11.45
N ASP A 71 7.81 2.50 -12.42
CA ASP A 71 8.57 1.26 -12.37
C ASP A 71 10.09 1.54 -12.30
N GLU A 72 10.58 2.43 -13.17
CA GLU A 72 11.99 2.87 -13.15
C GLU A 72 12.36 3.50 -11.79
N ALA A 73 11.50 4.37 -11.26
CA ALA A 73 11.73 4.97 -9.94
C ALA A 73 11.71 3.93 -8.80
N ALA A 74 10.95 2.84 -8.95
CA ALA A 74 10.87 1.75 -7.97
C ALA A 74 12.11 0.85 -7.97
N TYR A 75 12.70 0.58 -9.15
CA TYR A 75 13.94 -0.20 -9.24
C TYR A 75 15.15 0.49 -8.59
N ASP A 76 15.12 1.81 -8.51
CA ASP A 76 16.18 2.63 -7.90
C ASP A 76 15.97 2.87 -6.39
N LEU A 77 15.01 2.20 -5.75
CA LEU A 77 14.80 2.32 -4.31
C LEU A 77 15.98 1.71 -3.56
N THR A 78 16.50 2.48 -2.61
CA THR A 78 17.44 1.94 -1.64
C THR A 78 16.69 1.07 -0.62
N PRO A 79 17.39 0.21 0.15
CA PRO A 79 16.76 -0.52 1.24
C PRO A 79 16.00 0.38 2.23
N GLY A 80 16.51 1.59 2.48
CA GLY A 80 15.84 2.57 3.34
C GLY A 80 14.55 3.13 2.74
N ASP A 81 14.55 3.43 1.43
CA ASP A 81 13.36 3.91 0.73
C ASP A 81 12.28 2.81 0.67
N LEU A 82 12.69 1.56 0.50
CA LEU A 82 11.79 0.40 0.52
C LEU A 82 11.18 0.22 1.92
N ALA A 83 12.00 0.29 2.98
CA ALA A 83 11.51 0.20 4.36
C ALA A 83 10.53 1.34 4.69
N GLU A 84 10.81 2.58 4.25
CA GLU A 84 9.90 3.72 4.37
C GLU A 84 8.55 3.43 3.68
N ALA A 85 8.58 2.91 2.45
CA ALA A 85 7.35 2.57 1.74
C ALA A 85 6.55 1.47 2.45
N LEU A 86 7.22 0.43 2.96
CA LEU A 86 6.59 -0.69 3.66
C LEU A 86 6.01 -0.31 5.02
N ALA A 87 6.55 0.71 5.70
CA ALA A 87 6.02 1.18 6.97
C ALA A 87 4.59 1.75 6.85
N GLY A 88 4.18 2.20 5.65
CA GLY A 88 2.82 2.65 5.35
C GLY A 88 1.88 1.54 4.87
N GLU A 89 2.37 0.32 4.67
CA GLU A 89 1.57 -0.81 4.20
C GLU A 89 0.92 -1.55 5.38
N ALA A 90 -0.24 -2.15 5.10
CA ALA A 90 -0.95 -2.99 6.04
C ALA A 90 -1.13 -4.38 5.44
N THR A 91 -1.07 -5.39 6.31
CA THR A 91 -1.41 -6.76 5.95
C THR A 91 -2.81 -6.81 5.33
N THR A 92 -2.92 -7.41 4.15
CA THR A 92 -4.19 -7.56 3.44
C THR A 92 -5.18 -8.34 4.32
N ALA A 93 -6.26 -7.68 4.75
CA ALA A 93 -7.33 -8.35 5.48
C ALA A 93 -8.10 -9.25 4.52
N LEU A 94 -7.89 -10.57 4.64
CA LEU A 94 -8.71 -11.55 3.95
C LEU A 94 -10.02 -11.72 4.72
N THR A 95 -11.08 -11.07 4.22
CA THR A 95 -12.42 -11.19 4.78
C THR A 95 -13.01 -12.58 4.50
N ASP A 96 -13.40 -13.24 5.59
CA ASP A 96 -14.61 -14.05 5.71
C ASP A 96 -14.70 -15.35 4.88
N ARG A 97 -13.75 -16.28 5.04
CA ARG A 97 -14.00 -17.75 4.88
C ARG A 97 -13.06 -18.60 5.74
N GLY A 98 -13.01 -18.30 7.03
CA GLY A 98 -12.32 -19.12 8.00
C GLY A 98 -13.09 -19.17 9.30
N GLY A 99 -13.24 -20.34 9.91
CA GLY A 99 -13.58 -20.38 11.33
C GLY A 99 -12.54 -19.60 12.14
N LEU A 100 -12.85 -19.25 13.39
CA LEU A 100 -11.94 -18.50 14.28
C LEU A 100 -10.51 -19.09 14.33
N THR A 101 -10.36 -20.40 14.11
CA THR A 101 -9.07 -21.10 14.02
C THR A 101 -8.23 -20.67 12.82
N VAL A 102 -8.81 -20.55 11.63
CA VAL A 102 -8.11 -20.09 10.41
C VAL A 102 -7.67 -18.64 10.57
N HIS A 103 -8.55 -17.78 11.10
CA HIS A 103 -8.19 -16.38 11.39
C HIS A 103 -7.05 -16.28 12.41
N THR A 104 -7.08 -17.11 13.46
CA THR A 104 -6.01 -17.14 14.47
C THR A 104 -4.68 -17.62 13.88
N ALA A 105 -4.70 -18.68 13.08
CA ALA A 105 -3.51 -19.21 12.42
C ALA A 105 -2.92 -18.20 11.42
N LEU A 106 -3.76 -17.53 10.63
CA LEU A 106 -3.32 -16.51 9.68
C LEU A 106 -2.70 -15.31 10.41
N ARG A 107 -3.33 -14.84 11.49
CA ARG A 107 -2.78 -13.78 12.34
C ARG A 107 -1.42 -14.18 12.94
N ALA A 108 -1.28 -15.41 13.41
CA ALA A 108 0.00 -15.91 13.93
C ALA A 108 1.08 -15.98 12.84
N ALA A 109 0.72 -16.41 11.63
CA ALA A 109 1.64 -16.44 10.49
C ALA A 109 2.10 -15.02 10.09
N HIS A 110 1.20 -14.04 10.06
CA HIS A 110 1.57 -12.64 9.81
C HIS A 110 2.46 -12.08 10.91
N ALA A 111 2.14 -12.34 12.19
CA ALA A 111 2.99 -11.90 13.30
C ALA A 111 4.39 -12.54 13.24
N HIS A 112 4.47 -13.81 12.85
CA HIS A 112 5.76 -14.49 12.66
C HIS A 112 6.56 -13.87 11.50
N TYR A 113 5.89 -13.56 10.39
CA TYR A 113 6.50 -12.89 9.25
C TYR A 113 7.03 -11.49 9.63
N GLU A 114 6.20 -10.68 10.29
CA GLU A 114 6.58 -9.33 10.75
C GLU A 114 7.75 -9.37 11.74
N ALA A 115 7.77 -10.33 12.66
CA ALA A 115 8.88 -10.52 13.59
C ALA A 115 10.19 -10.94 12.88
N LYS A 116 10.10 -11.70 11.79
CA LYS A 116 11.27 -12.17 11.03
C LYS A 116 11.85 -11.08 10.13
N PHE A 117 11.00 -10.35 9.40
CA PHE A 117 11.44 -9.44 8.33
C PHE A 117 11.29 -7.95 8.68
N GLY A 118 10.63 -7.61 9.78
CA GLY A 118 10.51 -6.23 10.27
C GLY A 118 9.50 -5.36 9.50
N HIS A 119 8.66 -5.95 8.66
CA HIS A 119 7.60 -5.25 7.93
C HIS A 119 6.36 -6.12 7.71
N ALA A 120 5.22 -5.48 7.41
CA ALA A 120 3.98 -6.18 7.11
C ALA A 120 4.12 -7.09 5.88
N PHE A 121 3.35 -8.18 5.88
CA PHE A 121 3.26 -9.05 4.70
C PHE A 121 2.40 -8.38 3.63
N ILE A 122 3.03 -8.03 2.51
CA ILE A 122 2.34 -7.49 1.34
C ILE A 122 2.30 -8.53 0.21
N LEU A 123 1.18 -8.58 -0.51
CA LEU A 123 1.00 -9.45 -1.66
C LEU A 123 0.14 -8.74 -2.70
N ALA A 124 0.68 -8.57 -3.90
CA ALA A 124 -0.06 -8.07 -5.04
C ALA A 124 -0.89 -9.21 -5.62
N LEU A 125 -2.20 -9.15 -5.44
CA LEU A 125 -3.14 -10.05 -6.10
C LEU A 125 -3.57 -9.43 -7.44
N ASP A 126 -3.65 -10.27 -8.47
CA ASP A 126 -4.33 -9.88 -9.70
C ASP A 126 -5.83 -9.68 -9.44
N GLU A 127 -6.50 -8.95 -10.34
CA GLU A 127 -7.91 -8.60 -10.17
C GLU A 127 -8.84 -9.83 -10.13
N HIS A 128 -8.50 -10.91 -10.84
CA HIS A 128 -9.35 -12.10 -10.92
C HIS A 128 -9.22 -12.92 -9.64
N THR A 129 -8.00 -13.16 -9.18
CA THR A 129 -7.72 -13.81 -7.89
C THR A 129 -8.26 -12.98 -6.73
N ALA A 130 -8.14 -11.64 -6.78
CA ALA A 130 -8.69 -10.78 -5.74
C ALA A 130 -10.23 -10.78 -5.69
N ALA A 131 -10.90 -11.11 -6.80
CA ALA A 131 -12.36 -11.22 -6.86
C ALA A 131 -12.89 -12.55 -6.30
N ASP A 132 -12.05 -13.57 -6.17
CA ASP A 132 -12.37 -14.85 -5.53
C ASP A 132 -11.70 -14.96 -4.15
N PRO A 133 -12.47 -14.85 -3.04
CA PRO A 133 -11.92 -14.95 -1.70
C PRO A 133 -11.19 -16.27 -1.41
N GLY A 134 -11.58 -17.38 -2.04
CA GLY A 134 -10.92 -18.67 -1.87
C GLY A 134 -9.54 -18.68 -2.52
N ALA A 135 -9.48 -18.31 -3.80
CA ALA A 135 -8.22 -18.20 -4.53
C ALA A 135 -7.27 -17.17 -3.90
N ALA A 136 -7.79 -16.02 -3.42
CA ALA A 136 -7.00 -15.02 -2.70
C ALA A 136 -6.39 -15.58 -1.40
N LEU A 137 -7.15 -16.37 -0.63
CA LEU A 137 -6.66 -17.01 0.57
C LEU A 137 -5.61 -18.08 0.27
N ASP A 138 -5.86 -18.94 -0.71
CA ASP A 138 -4.94 -20.00 -1.11
C ASP A 138 -3.61 -19.42 -1.59
N GLN A 139 -3.66 -18.38 -2.43
CA GLN A 139 -2.47 -17.67 -2.89
C GLN A 139 -1.73 -16.99 -1.74
N THR A 140 -2.46 -16.38 -0.80
CA THR A 140 -1.84 -15.74 0.39
C THR A 140 -1.14 -16.76 1.27
N LEU A 141 -1.77 -17.90 1.54
CA LEU A 141 -1.18 -18.97 2.35
C LEU A 141 0.03 -19.62 1.65
N ALA A 142 -0.06 -19.85 0.34
CA ALA A 142 1.06 -20.36 -0.45
C ALA A 142 2.25 -19.40 -0.39
N SER A 143 2.02 -18.11 -0.65
CA SER A 143 3.08 -17.09 -0.60
C SER A 143 3.64 -16.88 0.80
N LEU A 144 2.83 -16.94 1.86
CA LEU A 144 3.33 -16.89 3.25
C LEU A 144 4.26 -18.07 3.55
N ARG A 145 3.86 -19.30 3.21
CA ARG A 145 4.66 -20.51 3.47
C ARG A 145 6.00 -20.48 2.75
N GLU A 146 5.99 -20.08 1.49
CA GLU A 146 7.20 -19.91 0.68
C GLU A 146 8.12 -18.85 1.28
N ARG A 147 7.59 -17.63 1.48
CA ARG A 147 8.39 -16.46 1.87
C ARG A 147 8.91 -16.52 3.30
N LEU A 148 8.23 -17.22 4.20
CA LEU A 148 8.77 -17.52 5.53
C LEU A 148 10.05 -18.38 5.47
N GLY A 149 10.30 -19.09 4.37
CA GLY A 149 11.52 -19.83 4.13
C GLY A 149 12.71 -18.99 3.65
N HIS A 150 12.47 -17.80 3.10
CA HIS A 150 13.52 -16.94 2.54
C HIS A 150 14.46 -16.36 3.60
N ASP A 151 15.69 -16.05 3.19
CA ASP A 151 16.53 -15.11 3.92
C ASP A 151 16.09 -13.65 3.69
N GLU A 152 16.73 -12.70 4.39
CA GLU A 152 16.36 -11.27 4.31
C GLU A 152 16.60 -10.67 2.93
N ASP A 153 17.63 -11.11 2.21
CA ASP A 153 18.00 -10.55 0.91
C ASP A 153 17.05 -11.06 -0.18
N GLU A 154 16.72 -12.35 -0.17
CA GLU A 154 15.71 -12.96 -1.03
C GLU A 154 14.34 -12.30 -0.81
N GLU A 155 13.93 -12.16 0.45
CA GLU A 155 12.63 -11.60 0.78
C GLU A 155 12.52 -10.11 0.42
N ARG A 156 13.62 -9.37 0.54
CA ARG A 156 13.68 -7.96 0.13
C ARG A 156 13.41 -7.81 -1.37
N VAL A 157 13.98 -8.68 -2.20
CA VAL A 157 13.76 -8.66 -3.66
C VAL A 157 12.30 -8.98 -4.00
N VAL A 158 11.74 -10.02 -3.38
CA VAL A 158 10.34 -10.40 -3.59
C VAL A 158 9.41 -9.28 -3.14
N THR A 159 9.63 -8.73 -1.95
CA THR A 159 8.81 -7.65 -1.39
C THR A 159 8.87 -6.37 -2.23
N ALA A 160 10.03 -6.00 -2.77
CA ALA A 160 10.16 -4.87 -3.68
C ALA A 160 9.30 -5.04 -4.94
N GLU A 161 9.26 -6.25 -5.51
CA GLU A 161 8.42 -6.55 -6.67
C GLU A 161 6.92 -6.58 -6.31
N GLN A 162 6.54 -7.09 -5.14
CA GLN A 162 5.16 -7.02 -4.65
C GLN A 162 4.72 -5.56 -4.46
N LEU A 163 5.56 -4.73 -3.83
CA LEU A 163 5.30 -3.31 -3.64
C LEU A 163 5.11 -2.60 -4.98
N ARG A 164 5.97 -2.87 -5.96
CA ARG A 164 5.86 -2.29 -7.31
C ARG A 164 4.52 -2.61 -7.97
N ARG A 165 4.04 -3.85 -7.89
CA ARG A 165 2.74 -4.26 -8.44
C ARG A 165 1.56 -3.60 -7.72
N ILE A 166 1.64 -3.46 -6.39
CA ILE A 166 0.66 -2.72 -5.59
C ILE A 166 0.63 -1.25 -6.01
N CYS A 167 1.80 -0.61 -6.13
CA CYS A 167 1.94 0.78 -6.58
C CYS A 167 1.35 0.98 -7.98
N ARG A 168 1.63 0.06 -8.92
CA ARG A 168 1.07 0.08 -10.28
C ARG A 168 -0.46 0.04 -10.25
N THR A 169 -1.04 -0.86 -9.45
CA THR A 169 -2.49 -0.97 -9.28
C THR A 169 -3.09 0.33 -8.74
N ARG A 170 -2.45 0.95 -7.75
CA ARG A 170 -2.89 2.23 -7.17
C ARG A 170 -2.77 3.39 -8.17
N LEU A 171 -1.70 3.43 -8.96
CA LEU A 171 -1.50 4.43 -10.02
C LEU A 171 -2.53 4.32 -11.13
N VAL A 172 -2.87 3.11 -11.57
CA VAL A 172 -3.96 2.90 -12.55
C VAL A 172 -5.27 3.47 -12.03
N ARG A 173 -5.58 3.27 -10.74
CA ARG A 173 -6.79 3.84 -10.12
C ARG A 173 -6.72 5.37 -10.04
N LEU A 174 -5.56 5.92 -9.67
CA LEU A 174 -5.32 7.37 -9.56
C LEU A 174 -5.46 8.06 -10.93
N ALA A 175 -4.86 7.50 -11.98
CA ALA A 175 -4.79 8.10 -13.31
C ALA A 175 -5.96 7.71 -14.24
N GLY A 176 -6.53 6.52 -14.05
CA GLY A 176 -7.67 5.99 -14.80
C GLY A 176 -9.04 6.40 -14.26
N GLY A 177 -9.10 6.99 -13.06
CA GLY A 177 -10.33 7.63 -12.56
C GLY A 177 -11.38 6.65 -12.06
N THR A 178 -10.97 5.47 -11.58
CA THR A 178 -11.91 4.59 -10.90
C THR A 178 -12.25 5.22 -9.54
N ALA A 179 -13.43 5.82 -9.43
CA ALA A 179 -13.94 6.37 -8.19
C ALA A 179 -14.07 5.25 -7.15
N ARG A 180 -13.09 5.11 -6.27
CA ARG A 180 -13.33 4.58 -4.94
C ARG A 180 -13.02 5.70 -3.97
N SER A 181 -14.07 6.45 -3.64
CA SER A 181 -14.11 7.31 -2.47
C SER A 181 -13.75 6.43 -1.28
N ALA A 182 -12.50 6.51 -0.83
CA ALA A 182 -12.13 6.06 0.50
C ALA A 182 -12.87 6.99 1.47
N ARG A 183 -14.09 6.59 1.84
CA ARG A 183 -14.77 7.21 2.97
C ARG A 183 -13.93 6.93 4.22
N CYS A 184 -13.69 8.01 4.93
CA CYS A 184 -13.00 8.12 6.20
C CYS A 184 -13.31 6.94 7.14
N ALA A 185 -12.30 6.15 7.47
CA ALA A 185 -12.30 5.38 8.71
C ALA A 185 -11.69 6.30 9.79
N GLY A 186 -12.53 7.17 10.36
CA GLY A 186 -12.25 7.82 11.64
C GLY A 186 -12.82 6.97 12.77
N PRO A 187 -12.13 6.81 13.92
CA PRO A 187 -12.60 5.98 15.02
C PRO A 187 -13.66 6.74 15.80
N ALA A 188 -14.88 6.19 15.88
CA ALA A 188 -15.87 6.62 16.87
C ALA A 188 -15.71 5.76 18.13
N GLY A 189 -14.83 6.20 19.02
CA GLY A 189 -14.74 5.72 20.38
C GLY A 189 -15.65 6.53 21.33
N ALA A 190 -16.11 5.82 22.36
CA ALA A 190 -16.54 6.29 23.69
C ALA A 190 -18.01 6.74 23.89
N GLY A 191 -18.75 5.88 24.59
CA GLY A 191 -19.89 6.19 25.46
C GLY A 191 -20.13 5.01 26.41
N GLY A 192 -19.73 5.15 27.68
CA GLY A 192 -19.58 4.07 28.67
C GLY A 192 -20.87 3.48 29.28
N PRO A 193 -20.72 2.53 30.23
CA PRO A 193 -21.83 1.73 30.75
C PRO A 193 -22.56 2.43 31.92
N THR A 194 -23.88 2.32 31.94
CA THR A 194 -24.71 2.66 33.10
C THR A 194 -24.99 1.42 33.94
N ALA A 195 -24.58 1.46 35.20
CA ALA A 195 -24.95 0.50 36.23
C ALA A 195 -26.45 0.62 36.57
N SER A 196 -27.10 -0.51 36.84
CA SER A 196 -28.20 -0.61 37.81
C SER A 196 -28.32 -2.04 38.31
N ASP A 197 -28.46 -2.10 39.63
CA ASP A 197 -28.32 -3.21 40.55
C ASP A 197 -29.65 -3.95 40.76
N SER A 198 -29.58 -5.08 41.49
CA SER A 198 -30.63 -5.73 42.31
C SER A 198 -31.07 -7.16 41.90
N GLY A 199 -30.42 -8.16 42.52
CA GLY A 199 -31.05 -9.02 43.55
C GLY A 199 -31.78 -10.30 43.12
N GLY A 200 -31.28 -11.45 43.60
CA GLY A 200 -32.04 -12.72 43.63
C GLY A 200 -31.24 -13.97 43.99
N THR A 201 -31.29 -14.35 45.27
CA THR A 201 -30.72 -15.50 46.01
C THR A 201 -30.84 -16.91 45.36
N GLY A 202 -29.82 -17.77 45.56
CA GLY A 202 -29.64 -19.15 45.01
C GLY A 202 -30.47 -20.27 45.68
N PRO A 203 -30.00 -21.55 45.86
CA PRO A 203 -28.69 -22.16 45.54
C PRO A 203 -28.77 -23.53 44.81
N SER A 204 -27.62 -24.10 44.40
CA SER A 204 -27.15 -25.48 44.70
C SER A 204 -26.24 -26.09 43.62
N SER A 205 -25.13 -26.66 44.08
CA SER A 205 -24.41 -27.85 43.57
C SER A 205 -23.86 -27.82 42.14
N GLU A 206 -22.54 -27.74 42.00
CA GLU A 206 -21.74 -28.92 41.60
C GLU A 206 -20.24 -28.61 41.62
N ASP A 207 -19.53 -29.50 42.30
CA ASP A 207 -18.09 -29.58 42.45
C ASP A 207 -17.37 -29.80 41.12
N TRP A 208 -16.38 -28.95 40.83
CA TRP A 208 -15.22 -29.36 40.03
C TRP A 208 -13.96 -28.82 40.70
N HIS A 209 -13.43 -29.60 41.63
CA HIS A 209 -12.03 -29.55 41.98
C HIS A 209 -11.19 -30.02 40.79
N THR A 210 -10.46 -29.10 40.16
CA THR A 210 -9.25 -29.46 39.42
C THR A 210 -8.13 -28.52 39.83
N ASP A 211 -7.22 -29.11 40.59
CA ASP A 211 -5.87 -28.67 40.91
C ASP A 211 -5.07 -28.39 39.62
N HIS A 212 -4.72 -27.13 39.40
CA HIS A 212 -3.63 -26.74 38.49
C HIS A 212 -2.68 -25.80 39.23
N SER A 213 -1.86 -26.42 40.08
CA SER A 213 -0.52 -25.99 40.45
C SER A 213 0.13 -24.99 39.48
N GLU A 214 0.32 -23.78 39.99
CA GLU A 214 1.15 -22.72 39.43
C GLU A 214 2.59 -23.22 39.27
N ARG A 215 3.04 -23.39 38.02
CA ARG A 215 4.47 -23.39 37.69
C ARG A 215 4.82 -22.04 37.10
N ALA A 216 5.44 -21.21 37.94
CA ALA A 216 6.11 -19.99 37.54
C ALA A 216 7.14 -20.29 36.43
N PHE A 217 6.98 -19.63 35.29
CA PHE A 217 7.95 -19.64 34.19
C PHE A 217 9.01 -18.57 34.50
N GLU A 218 10.19 -19.02 34.91
CA GLU A 218 11.36 -18.18 35.21
C GLU A 218 12.09 -17.79 33.90
N PRO A 219 12.29 -16.50 33.59
CA PRO A 219 13.00 -16.09 32.38
C PRO A 219 14.53 -16.28 32.52
N PRO A 220 15.26 -16.66 31.45
CA PRO A 220 16.71 -16.80 31.52
C PRO A 220 17.42 -15.45 31.65
N ARG A 221 18.42 -15.43 32.54
CA ARG A 221 19.27 -14.27 32.88
C ARG A 221 20.14 -13.84 31.70
N SER A 222 20.23 -12.52 31.50
CA SER A 222 21.16 -11.85 30.59
C SER A 222 22.62 -12.13 30.95
N PRO A 223 23.50 -12.40 29.98
CA PRO A 223 24.94 -12.28 30.20
C PRO A 223 25.41 -10.83 29.96
N ASP A 224 26.11 -10.31 30.96
CA ASP A 224 26.82 -9.03 30.96
C ASP A 224 27.86 -8.91 29.83
N ARG A 225 27.78 -7.77 29.14
CA ARG A 225 28.87 -6.79 28.91
C ARG A 225 30.31 -7.33 28.72
N ALA A 226 30.76 -7.35 27.47
CA ALA A 226 32.18 -7.25 27.13
C ALA A 226 32.42 -6.51 25.81
N GLY A 227 33.30 -5.50 25.84
CA GLY A 227 34.25 -5.21 24.75
C GLY A 227 33.79 -4.32 23.59
N SER A 228 34.04 -3.02 23.73
CA SER A 228 34.10 -2.05 22.63
C SER A 228 35.29 -2.33 21.70
N ILE A 229 35.07 -2.52 20.40
CA ILE A 229 36.06 -2.22 19.34
C ILE A 229 35.31 -1.73 18.08
N THR A 230 35.52 -0.47 17.73
CA THR A 230 35.09 0.16 16.48
C THR A 230 36.25 0.17 15.48
N PRO A 231 36.09 -0.37 14.25
CA PRO A 231 36.91 0.02 13.11
C PRO A 231 36.14 1.00 12.21
N GLY A 232 36.80 2.08 11.81
CA GLY A 232 36.22 3.21 11.09
C GLY A 232 35.76 2.91 9.65
N LEU A 233 34.67 3.57 9.26
CA LEU A 233 34.14 3.62 7.89
C LEU A 233 35.10 4.35 6.93
N PRO A 234 35.30 3.87 5.70
CA PRO A 234 35.84 4.68 4.61
C PRO A 234 34.75 5.62 4.04
N ARG A 235 35.21 6.83 3.65
CA ARG A 235 34.41 7.93 3.12
C ARG A 235 33.69 7.57 1.81
N GLY A 236 32.49 8.09 1.65
CA GLY A 236 31.57 7.82 0.56
C GLY A 236 32.06 8.25 -0.83
N THR A 237 31.65 7.46 -1.82
CA THR A 237 31.56 7.88 -3.22
C THR A 237 30.15 8.40 -3.47
N ASP A 238 30.02 9.65 -3.87
CA ASP A 238 28.73 10.23 -4.29
C ASP A 238 28.13 9.43 -5.47
N PRO A 239 26.82 9.16 -5.49
CA PRO A 239 26.18 8.52 -6.62
C PRO A 239 26.11 9.49 -7.81
N VAL A 240 26.87 9.19 -8.86
CA VAL A 240 26.86 9.94 -10.12
C VAL A 240 25.48 9.80 -10.77
N SER A 241 24.73 10.91 -10.79
CA SER A 241 23.39 10.97 -11.39
C SER A 241 23.48 10.81 -12.90
N ARG A 242 22.85 9.76 -13.45
CA ARG A 242 22.68 9.59 -14.91
C ARG A 242 21.70 10.62 -15.45
N ARG A 243 21.98 11.15 -16.64
CA ARG A 243 21.08 12.08 -17.34
C ARG A 243 20.50 11.39 -18.58
N TYR A 244 19.23 11.68 -18.84
CA TYR A 244 18.51 11.21 -20.01
C TYR A 244 18.77 12.17 -21.18
N ASP A 245 19.12 11.64 -22.35
CA ASP A 245 19.52 12.43 -23.53
C ASP A 245 18.37 12.77 -24.49
N GLY A 246 17.13 12.42 -24.12
CA GLY A 246 15.95 12.64 -24.97
C GLY A 246 15.82 11.69 -26.17
N ARG A 247 16.72 10.70 -26.32
CA ARG A 247 16.73 9.73 -27.44
C ARG A 247 16.66 8.26 -27.00
N GLY A 248 16.28 8.01 -25.75
CA GLY A 248 16.10 6.66 -25.23
C GLY A 248 17.36 6.04 -24.65
N ARG A 249 18.41 6.82 -24.35
CA ARG A 249 19.65 6.30 -23.74
C ARG A 249 20.04 7.09 -22.48
N TRP A 250 20.39 6.36 -21.44
CA TRP A 250 20.94 6.93 -20.21
C TRP A 250 22.46 7.02 -20.31
N THR A 251 23.03 8.19 -20.05
CA THR A 251 24.49 8.39 -20.07
C THR A 251 25.00 8.91 -18.72
N VAL A 252 26.22 8.49 -18.37
CA VAL A 252 26.95 8.96 -17.19
C VAL A 252 27.90 10.08 -17.66
N PRO A 253 27.83 11.30 -17.11
CA PRO A 253 28.77 12.34 -17.47
C PRO A 253 30.18 12.00 -16.95
N GLY A 254 31.18 11.96 -17.84
CA GLY A 254 32.60 11.89 -17.44
C GLY A 254 33.39 10.64 -17.84
N ARG A 255 32.87 9.73 -18.67
CA ARG A 255 33.72 8.75 -19.39
C ARG A 255 33.81 9.15 -20.86
N ALA A 256 34.96 9.71 -21.23
CA ALA A 256 35.43 9.72 -22.62
C ALA A 256 35.83 8.29 -23.03
#